data_AF-Q01PA1-F1
#
_entry.id   AF-Q01PA1-F1
#
_cell.length_a   1.000
_cell.length_b   1.000
_cell.length_c   1.000
_cell.angle_alpha   90.00
_cell.angle_beta   90.00
_cell.angle_gamma   90.00
#
_symmetry.space_group_name_H-M   'P 1'
#
loop_
_entity.id
_entity.type
_entity.pdbx_description
1 polymer ?
#
loop_
_entity_poly.entity_id
_entity_poly.type
_entity_poly.pdbx_seq_one_letter_code
_entity_poly.pdbx_strand_id
1 'polypeptide(L)'
;MSEPNRHDMRQVLWRELDRYRAQYYSECSRFDQLVKEGITGLPHPDGSLHIHQAGRDSRLALELYLLALNRITDFTVRGIIPEDLLTHEQPDVQRIIPS
;
A
#
# COMPACT_ATOMS: atom_id res chain seq x y z
N MET A 1 21.41 -20.09 10.26
CA MET A 1 20.04 -19.53 10.23
C MET A 1 20.16 -18.09 10.66
N SER A 2 19.94 -17.12 9.77
CA SER A 2 19.91 -15.71 10.16
C SER A 2 18.47 -15.26 10.04
N GLU A 3 17.78 -15.11 11.17
CA GLU A 3 16.44 -14.52 11.21
C GLU A 3 16.50 -13.14 10.54
N PRO A 4 15.50 -12.74 9.73
CA PRO A 4 15.47 -11.41 9.16
C PRO A 4 15.49 -10.40 10.33
N ASN A 5 16.43 -9.46 10.29
CA ASN A 5 16.61 -8.52 11.38
C ASN A 5 15.30 -7.77 11.61
N ARG A 6 14.82 -7.73 12.86
CA ARG A 6 13.60 -7.02 13.26
C ARG A 6 13.62 -5.56 12.79
N HIS A 7 14.80 -4.96 12.70
CA HIS A 7 14.98 -3.63 12.12
C HIS A 7 14.56 -3.57 10.64
N ASP A 8 14.98 -4.53 9.83
CA ASP A 8 14.71 -4.58 8.39
C ASP A 8 13.22 -4.87 8.14
N MET A 9 12.63 -5.80 8.89
CA MET A 9 11.18 -6.06 8.86
C MET A 9 10.39 -4.79 9.16
N ARG A 10 10.82 -4.03 10.17
CA ARG A 10 10.20 -2.73 10.52
C ARG A 10 10.29 -1.73 9.37
N GLN A 11 11.44 -1.66 8.70
CA GLN A 11 11.61 -0.76 7.55
C GLN A 11 10.74 -1.15 6.36
N VAL A 12 10.55 -2.44 6.11
CA VAL A 12 9.64 -2.92 5.05
C VAL A 12 8.21 -2.48 5.36
N LEU A 13 7.73 -2.71 6.59
CA LEU A 13 6.38 -2.32 7.01
C LEU A 13 6.16 -0.80 6.99
N TRP A 14 7.15 0.00 7.39
CA TRP A 14 7.06 1.46 7.27
C TRP A 14 6.98 1.93 5.83
N ARG A 15 7.80 1.37 4.94
CA ARG A 15 7.75 1.71 3.50
C ARG A 15 6.42 1.33 2.88
N GLU A 16 5.85 0.20 3.26
CA GLU A 16 4.53 -0.22 2.83
C GLU A 16 3.44 0.75 3.31
N LEU A 17 3.46 1.13 4.59
CA LEU A 17 2.54 2.12 5.14
C LEU A 17 2.64 3.46 4.41
N ASP A 18 3.85 3.97 4.20
CA ASP A 18 4.09 5.24 3.51
C ASP A 18 3.58 5.21 2.07
N ARG A 19 3.79 4.09 1.37
CA ARG A 19 3.29 3.89 0.01
C ARG A 19 1.77 3.98 -0.04
N TYR A 20 1.06 3.22 0.81
CA TYR A 20 -0.41 3.23 0.79
C TYR A 20 -0.99 4.53 1.30
N ARG A 21 -0.32 5.20 2.24
CA ARG A 21 -0.68 6.55 2.68
C ARG A 21 -0.60 7.55 1.53
N ALA A 22 0.51 7.55 0.79
CA ALA A 22 0.68 8.42 -0.37
C ALA A 22 -0.38 8.13 -1.46
N GLN A 23 -0.66 6.85 -1.72
CA GLN A 23 -1.70 6.44 -2.67
C GLN A 23 -3.09 6.90 -2.24
N TYR A 24 -3.45 6.73 -0.96
CA TYR A 24 -4.73 7.20 -0.43
C TYR A 24 -4.92 8.71 -0.62
N TYR A 25 -3.92 9.51 -0.25
CA TYR A 25 -4.01 10.97 -0.44
C TYR A 25 -4.07 11.37 -1.91
N SER A 26 -3.37 10.66 -2.80
CA SER A 26 -3.43 10.89 -4.24
C SER A 26 -4.83 10.62 -4.79
N GLU A 27 -5.45 9.48 -4.45
CA GLU A 27 -6.78 9.14 -4.93
C GLU A 27 -7.87 10.07 -4.36
N CYS A 28 -7.76 10.45 -3.08
CA CYS A 28 -8.65 11.47 -2.50
C CYS A 28 -8.54 12.81 -3.23
N SER A 29 -7.31 13.26 -3.53
CA SER A 29 -7.09 14.51 -4.26
C SER A 29 -7.70 14.45 -5.66
N ARG A 30 -7.58 13.30 -6.34
CA ARG A 30 -8.20 13.05 -7.65
C ARG A 30 -9.73 13.07 -7.57
N PHE A 31 -10.31 12.42 -6.56
CA PHE A 31 -11.76 12.45 -6.34
C PHE A 31 -12.26 13.88 -6.11
N ASP A 32 -11.62 14.63 -5.22
CA ASP A 32 -11.97 16.02 -4.92
C ASP A 32 -11.89 16.91 -6.17
N GLN A 33 -10.88 16.70 -7.01
CA GLN A 33 -10.75 17.41 -8.28
C GLN A 33 -11.91 17.09 -9.23
N LEU A 34 -12.23 15.80 -9.41
CA LEU A 34 -13.34 15.38 -10.29
C LEU A 34 -14.70 15.88 -9.81
N VAL A 35 -14.93 15.92 -8.49
CA VAL A 35 -16.15 16.51 -7.92
C VAL A 35 -16.21 18.01 -8.20
N LYS A 36 -15.11 18.75 -8.03
CA LYS A 36 -15.04 20.19 -8.35
C LYS A 36 -15.28 20.46 -9.84
N GLU A 37 -14.69 19.65 -10.71
CA GLU A 37 -14.88 19.74 -12.16
C GLU A 37 -16.32 19.40 -12.58
N GLY A 38 -16.95 18.41 -11.95
CA GLY A 38 -18.34 18.03 -12.21
C GLY A 38 -19.38 19.09 -11.82
N ILE A 39 -19.07 19.98 -10.86
CA ILE A 39 -19.95 21.09 -10.44
C ILE A 39 -20.05 22.19 -11.51
N THR A 40 -19.19 22.21 -12.53
CA THR A 40 -19.20 23.21 -13.62
C THR A 40 -20.46 23.19 -14.50
N GLY A 41 -21.39 22.23 -14.27
CA GLY A 41 -22.77 22.32 -14.75
C GLY A 41 -23.03 21.77 -16.15
N LEU A 42 -22.01 21.21 -16.81
CA LEU A 42 -22.18 20.47 -18.06
C LEU A 42 -22.27 18.96 -17.75
N PRO A 43 -23.45 18.33 -17.88
CA PRO A 43 -23.57 16.89 -17.68
C PRO A 43 -22.85 16.17 -18.82
N HIS A 44 -21.57 15.85 -18.60
CA HIS A 44 -20.86 14.93 -19.48
C HIS A 44 -21.37 13.51 -19.19
N PRO A 45 -21.75 12.73 -20.21
CA PRO A 45 -22.31 11.38 -20.02
C PRO A 45 -21.38 10.44 -19.21
N ASP A 46 -20.07 10.71 -19.20
CA ASP A 46 -19.06 9.92 -18.48
C ASP A 46 -18.61 10.53 -17.14
N GLY A 47 -19.06 11.74 -16.81
CA GLY A 47 -18.58 12.46 -15.61
C GLY A 47 -18.97 11.77 -14.32
N SER A 48 -20.20 11.23 -14.26
CA SER A 48 -20.67 10.43 -13.10
C SER A 48 -19.87 9.13 -12.97
N LEU A 49 -19.56 8.45 -14.08
CA LEU A 49 -18.77 7.23 -14.09
C LEU A 49 -17.35 7.47 -13.54
N HIS A 50 -16.70 8.56 -13.95
CA HIS A 50 -15.38 8.93 -13.45
C HIS A 50 -15.38 9.27 -11.96
N ILE A 51 -16.39 9.98 -11.46
CA ILE A 51 -16.54 10.27 -10.02
C ILE A 51 -16.76 8.97 -9.23
N HIS A 52 -17.63 8.08 -9.70
CA HIS A 52 -17.84 6.78 -9.07
C HIS A 52 -16.58 5.93 -9.05
N GLN A 53 -15.82 5.90 -10.16
CA GLN A 53 -14.55 5.19 -10.23
C GLN A 53 -13.55 5.74 -9.21
N ALA A 54 -13.32 7.06 -9.19
CA ALA A 54 -12.39 7.69 -8.26
C ALA A 54 -12.81 7.50 -6.79
N GLY A 55 -14.12 7.45 -6.51
CA GLY A 55 -14.63 7.12 -5.18
C GLY A 55 -14.31 5.68 -4.77
N ARG A 56 -14.44 4.72 -5.70
CA ARG A 56 -14.03 3.32 -5.45
C ARG A 56 -12.53 3.20 -5.23
N ASP A 57 -11.73 3.88 -6.04
CA ASP A 57 -10.27 3.86 -5.96
C ASP A 57 -9.79 4.47 -4.62
N SER A 58 -10.40 5.57 -4.18
CA SER A 58 -10.13 6.21 -2.88
C SER A 58 -10.47 5.29 -1.72
N ARG A 59 -11.60 4.58 -1.79
CA ARG A 59 -12.01 3.62 -0.77
C ARG A 59 -11.04 2.43 -0.69
N LEU A 60 -10.67 1.86 -1.84
CA LEU A 60 -9.70 0.77 -1.89
C LEU A 60 -8.35 1.21 -1.31
N ALA A 61 -7.87 2.40 -1.65
CA ALA A 61 -6.63 2.94 -1.11
C ALA A 61 -6.69 3.14 0.42
N LEU A 62 -7.85 3.57 0.95
CA LEU A 62 -8.07 3.65 2.40
C LEU A 62 -8.00 2.28 3.07
N GLU A 63 -8.67 1.27 2.50
CA GLU A 63 -8.67 -0.10 3.04
C GLU A 63 -7.24 -0.67 3.09
N LEU A 64 -6.44 -0.45 2.04
CA LEU A 64 -5.03 -0.87 1.99
C LEU A 64 -4.16 -0.11 3.01
N TYR A 65 -4.38 1.20 3.17
CA TYR A 65 -3.68 2.01 4.17
C TYR A 65 -3.98 1.52 5.60
N LEU A 66 -5.26 1.27 5.92
CA LEU A 66 -5.65 0.74 7.23
C LEU A 66 -5.08 -0.66 7.49
N LEU A 67 -5.03 -1.51 6.47
CA LEU A 67 -4.40 -2.82 6.57
C LEU A 67 -2.90 -2.69 6.89
N ALA A 68 -2.16 -1.84 6.19
CA ALA A 68 -0.75 -1.60 6.48
C ALA A 68 -0.53 -0.97 7.88
N LEU A 69 -1.43 -0.09 8.31
CA LEU A 69 -1.40 0.51 9.64
C LEU A 69 -1.60 -0.55 10.74
N ASN A 70 -2.53 -1.48 10.52
CA ASN A 70 -2.74 -2.60 11.43
C ASN A 70 -1.49 -3.49 11.48
N ARG A 71 -0.91 -3.83 10.33
CA ARG A 71 0.30 -4.67 10.26
C ARG A 71 1.48 -4.07 11.02
N ILE A 72 1.73 -2.78 10.87
CA ILE A 72 2.82 -2.13 11.61
C ILE A 72 2.52 -2.04 13.11
N THR A 73 1.25 -1.83 13.49
CA THR A 73 0.83 -1.80 14.89
C THR A 73 0.99 -3.17 15.53
N ASP A 74 0.54 -4.23 14.85
CA ASP A 74 0.71 -5.61 15.28
C ASP A 74 2.19 -5.97 15.47
N PHE A 75 3.06 -5.55 14.54
CA PHE A 75 4.50 -5.79 14.65
C PHE A 75 5.20 -4.98 15.75
N THR A 76 4.89 -3.68 15.85
CA THR A 76 5.59 -2.76 16.76
C THR A 76 5.08 -2.83 18.19
N VAL A 77 3.77 -2.94 18.38
CA VAL A 77 3.11 -2.94 19.69
C VAL A 77 2.91 -4.35 20.23
N ARG A 78 2.46 -5.27 19.37
CA ARG A 78 2.12 -6.64 19.79
C ARG A 78 3.22 -7.66 19.52
N GLY A 79 4.26 -7.28 18.77
CA GLY A 79 5.37 -8.16 18.42
C GLY A 79 5.00 -9.28 17.42
N ILE A 80 3.88 -9.16 16.72
CA ILE A 80 3.41 -10.15 15.75
C ILE A 80 4.18 -9.97 14.44
N ILE A 81 4.89 -11.00 13.99
CA ILE A 81 5.63 -10.96 12.72
C ILE A 81 4.68 -11.38 11.59
N PRO A 82 4.50 -10.54 10.56
CA PRO A 82 3.71 -10.91 9.38
C PRO A 82 4.30 -12.12 8.65
N GLU A 83 3.45 -13.08 8.28
CA GLU A 83 3.87 -14.37 7.70
C GLU A 83 4.63 -14.22 6.38
N ASP A 84 4.25 -13.24 5.57
CA ASP A 84 4.89 -12.93 4.29
C ASP A 84 6.33 -12.40 4.45
N LEU A 85 6.69 -11.90 5.63
CA LEU A 85 8.06 -11.47 5.95
C LEU A 85 8.92 -12.59 6.55
N LEU A 86 8.34 -13.76 6.84
CA LEU A 86 9.08 -14.94 7.29
C LEU A 86 9.77 -15.68 6.13
N THR A 87 9.32 -15.45 4.89
CA THR A 87 9.78 -16.17 3.70
C THR A 87 10.56 -15.25 2.75
N HIS A 88 11.72 -14.79 3.19
CA HIS A 88 12.75 -14.27 2.27
C HIS A 88 13.90 -15.30 2.21
N GLU A 89 13.67 -16.42 1.51
CA GLU A 89 14.79 -17.23 1.03
C GLU A 89 15.57 -16.40 0.01
N GLN A 90 16.81 -16.05 0.34
CA GLN A 90 17.76 -15.54 -0.65
C GLN A 90 17.90 -16.61 -1.75
N PRO A 91 17.74 -16.28 -3.05
CA PRO A 91 18.08 -17.24 -4.09
C PRO A 91 19.57 -17.55 -3.94
N ASP A 92 19.86 -18.83 -3.75
CA ASP A 92 21.18 -19.42 -3.58
C ASP A 92 22.06 -19.03 -4.79
N VAL A 93 22.84 -17.95 -4.65
CA VAL A 93 23.76 -17.50 -5.70
C VAL A 93 24.97 -18.42 -5.69
N GLN A 94 24.95 -19.39 -6.62
CA GLN A 94 26.11 -19.98 -7.28
C GLN A 94 27.19 -20.59 -6.35
N ARG A 95 26.90 -21.80 -5.86
CA ARG A 95 27.92 -22.85 -5.85
C ARG A 95 28.01 -23.51 -7.23
N ILE A 96 28.55 -22.79 -8.21
CA ILE A 96 29.08 -23.40 -9.43
C ILE A 96 30.54 -22.99 -9.53
N ILE A 97 31.39 -23.67 -8.77
CA ILE A 97 32.80 -23.83 -9.11
C ILE A 97 32.95 -25.29 -9.51
N PRO A 98 33.23 -25.60 -10.78
CA PRO A 98 33.97 -26.79 -11.14
C PRO A 98 35.44 -26.40 -11.34
N SER A 99 36.26 -27.02 -10.49
CA SER A 99 37.63 -27.55 -10.66
C SER A 99 38.53 -26.99 -11.74
#